data_AF-A0A8J8AFS6-F1
#
_entry.id   AF-A0A8J8AFS6-F1
#
_cell.length_a   1.000
_cell.length_b   1.000
_cell.length_c   1.000
_cell.angle_alpha   90.00
_cell.angle_beta   90.00
_cell.angle_gamma   90.00
#
_symmetry.space_group_name_H-M   'P 1'
#
loop_
_entity.id
_entity.type
_entity.pdbx_description
1 polymer ?
#
loop_
_entity_poly.entity_id
_entity_poly.type
_entity_poly.pdbx_seq_one_letter_code
_entity_poly.pdbx_strand_id
1 'polypeptide(L)'
;MMRRAVFALVIALMVFVSGCITVVQQTETSSTTSHSTYPSTSPTPQTTTTTTTTTPPATWTNPEVQWNNLTVFLPSQDAQLNCSGVLWRYILKDALPCMLSGPELEVISPLAAELKGATLEESAWNVLDWEGQWVTYDREKAKEPFAKIIIYPDGRQEVVEGQNNTIQTPYETIMRGKGICTDYTVLTDALLLAMNYSPVYAMGINLTDLGHAAALVRIDGWFFVLDQRLPPMDLGSYYRYWERQGSRVINATLYEIRPGNDLASVKTLGILRGEDFLKQDYSMTENDATALAYRMVGLLSEEFNLAVDNSLSLLSDGKLPEGYKSGKAWLVTYQNLADYYHPIFHEQYAEWLVGRITSDEELLGDIEKSDAVWVEVKVEGNDLAVTLYLGEH
;
A
#
# COMPACT_ATOMS: atom_id res chain seq x y z
N MET A 1 -21.00 -10.71 26.38
CA MET A 1 -19.92 -11.09 27.32
C MET A 1 -18.83 -11.85 26.57
N MET A 2 -17.98 -11.14 25.83
CA MET A 2 -16.70 -11.63 25.30
C MET A 2 -15.77 -10.42 25.14
N ARG A 3 -14.45 -10.64 25.09
CA ARG A 3 -13.44 -9.63 25.46
C ARG A 3 -12.76 -8.97 24.26
N ARG A 4 -12.67 -7.63 24.32
CA ARG A 4 -11.48 -6.79 24.08
C ARG A 4 -10.38 -7.32 23.16
N ALA A 5 -10.05 -6.52 22.14
CA ALA A 5 -8.70 -6.41 21.61
C ALA A 5 -8.26 -4.93 21.68
N VAL A 6 -7.15 -4.67 22.34
CA VAL A 6 -6.55 -3.32 22.51
C VAL A 6 -5.54 -3.10 21.40
N PHE A 7 -5.61 -2.00 20.65
CA PHE A 7 -4.41 -1.37 20.08
C PHE A 7 -4.56 0.15 19.88
N ALA A 8 -3.93 0.91 20.76
CA ALA A 8 -3.68 2.33 20.58
C ALA A 8 -2.18 2.59 20.32
N LEU A 9 -1.92 3.60 19.49
CA LEU A 9 -0.68 4.38 19.39
C LEU A 9 0.60 3.68 18.86
N VAL A 10 1.01 4.06 17.64
CA VAL A 10 2.43 4.23 17.29
C VAL A 10 2.59 5.54 16.51
N ILE A 11 3.29 6.51 17.10
CA ILE A 11 3.66 7.78 16.45
C ILE A 11 5.10 7.71 15.93
N ALA A 12 5.29 8.25 14.72
CA ALA A 12 6.51 8.69 14.03
C ALA A 12 7.91 8.26 14.53
N LEU A 13 8.71 7.70 13.61
CA LEU A 13 9.89 8.42 13.08
C LEU A 13 10.36 7.81 11.75
N MET A 14 10.53 8.63 10.71
CA MET A 14 11.44 8.33 9.59
C MET A 14 12.82 8.94 9.88
N VAL A 15 13.90 8.35 9.33
CA VAL A 15 14.83 8.92 8.31
C VAL A 15 15.91 7.84 8.03
N PHE A 16 16.33 7.68 6.77
CA PHE A 16 17.73 7.55 6.26
C PHE A 16 17.97 6.49 5.16
N VAL A 17 18.05 6.99 3.92
CA VAL A 17 19.01 6.69 2.82
C VAL A 17 19.28 5.23 2.42
N SER A 18 19.00 4.90 1.15
CA SER A 18 19.97 4.16 0.32
C SER A 18 19.73 4.30 -1.19
N GLY A 19 20.61 5.08 -1.85
CA GLY A 19 21.36 4.69 -3.06
C GLY A 19 20.60 4.25 -4.33
N CYS A 20 20.78 5.00 -5.42
CA CYS A 20 20.20 4.68 -6.72
C CYS A 20 20.76 3.40 -7.39
N ILE A 21 19.93 2.76 -8.22
CA ILE A 21 20.29 1.64 -9.10
C ILE A 21 21.44 2.05 -10.03
N THR A 22 22.45 1.18 -10.19
CA THR A 22 23.47 1.31 -11.24
C THR A 22 23.55 0.03 -12.06
N VAL A 23 23.00 0.05 -13.28
CA VAL A 23 23.21 -1.00 -14.28
C VAL A 23 24.54 -0.72 -14.98
N VAL A 24 25.59 -1.50 -14.68
CA VAL A 24 26.90 -1.36 -15.30
C VAL A 24 27.02 -2.29 -16.50
N GLN A 25 26.88 -1.73 -17.70
CA GLN A 25 27.17 -2.45 -18.95
C GLN A 25 28.66 -2.35 -19.25
N GLN A 26 29.46 -3.34 -18.83
CA GLN A 26 30.87 -3.41 -19.21
C GLN A 26 31.03 -3.82 -20.68
N THR A 27 31.67 -2.94 -21.46
CA THR A 27 32.21 -3.27 -22.78
C THR A 27 33.70 -3.56 -22.61
N GLU A 28 34.15 -4.77 -22.95
CA GLU A 28 35.57 -5.11 -22.84
C GLU A 28 36.43 -4.25 -23.78
N THR A 29 37.59 -3.82 -23.31
CA THR A 29 38.68 -3.37 -24.17
C THR A 29 39.98 -3.89 -23.59
N SER A 30 40.62 -4.82 -24.31
CA SER A 30 41.83 -5.51 -23.87
C SER A 30 43.06 -4.62 -23.96
N SER A 31 43.91 -4.64 -22.94
CA SER A 31 45.32 -4.22 -23.07
C SER A 31 46.24 -5.00 -22.13
N THR A 32 47.32 -5.54 -22.68
CA THR A 32 48.20 -6.53 -22.06
C THR A 32 49.51 -5.90 -21.56
N THR A 33 49.95 -6.22 -20.33
CA THR A 33 51.37 -6.32 -19.85
C THR A 33 51.35 -6.46 -18.32
N SER A 34 52.23 -7.15 -17.57
CA SER A 34 53.05 -8.37 -17.71
C SER A 34 54.19 -8.30 -16.64
N HIS A 35 54.43 -9.40 -15.91
CA HIS A 35 55.60 -9.74 -15.06
C HIS A 35 55.61 -9.37 -13.55
N SER A 36 55.52 -10.39 -12.69
CA SER A 36 56.70 -10.96 -12.00
C SER A 36 56.43 -12.32 -11.32
N THR A 37 57.37 -13.25 -11.46
CA THR A 37 57.51 -14.56 -10.75
C THR A 37 58.07 -14.37 -9.31
N TYR A 38 58.17 -15.33 -8.36
CA TYR A 38 57.91 -16.80 -8.20
C TYR A 38 57.89 -17.10 -6.66
N PRO A 39 57.80 -18.36 -6.11
CA PRO A 39 57.60 -19.70 -6.68
C PRO A 39 56.41 -20.52 -6.05
N SER A 40 56.28 -21.78 -6.48
CA SER A 40 55.22 -22.75 -6.14
C SER A 40 55.40 -23.49 -4.79
N THR A 41 54.29 -23.74 -4.10
CA THR A 41 53.98 -25.06 -3.52
C THR A 41 52.47 -25.37 -3.63
N SER A 42 52.11 -26.41 -4.36
CA SER A 42 50.75 -26.95 -4.39
C SER A 42 50.52 -27.98 -3.29
N PRO A 43 49.38 -27.94 -2.60
CA PRO A 43 48.66 -29.12 -2.19
C PRO A 43 47.40 -29.31 -3.05
N THR A 44 47.12 -30.56 -3.40
CA THR A 44 45.94 -31.02 -4.16
C THR A 44 44.63 -30.48 -3.56
N PRO A 45 43.65 -30.02 -4.36
CA PRO A 45 42.35 -29.62 -3.84
C PRO A 45 41.63 -30.83 -3.23
N GLN A 46 41.30 -30.77 -1.94
CA GLN A 46 40.25 -31.63 -1.42
C GLN A 46 38.91 -31.14 -1.97
N THR A 47 38.23 -31.99 -2.73
CA THR A 47 36.88 -31.77 -3.23
C THR A 47 35.90 -31.72 -2.05
N THR A 48 35.75 -30.55 -1.44
CA THR A 48 34.65 -30.29 -0.52
C THR A 48 33.41 -30.08 -1.36
N THR A 49 32.69 -31.18 -1.62
CA THR A 49 31.34 -31.12 -2.17
C THR A 49 30.45 -30.47 -1.12
N THR A 50 30.40 -29.14 -1.12
CA THR A 50 29.45 -28.37 -0.32
C THR A 50 28.08 -28.62 -0.94
N THR A 51 27.40 -29.67 -0.48
CA THR A 51 26.02 -29.96 -0.84
C THR A 51 25.20 -28.74 -0.48
N THR A 52 24.75 -28.01 -1.50
CA THR A 52 23.74 -26.97 -1.34
C THR A 52 22.47 -27.65 -0.85
N THR A 53 22.27 -27.64 0.47
CA THR A 53 21.00 -27.99 1.09
C THR A 53 20.02 -26.87 0.76
N THR A 54 19.56 -26.86 -0.49
CA THR A 54 18.30 -26.20 -0.85
C THR A 54 17.23 -26.95 -0.08
N THR A 55 16.84 -26.40 1.07
CA THR A 55 15.58 -26.75 1.71
C THR A 55 14.50 -26.72 0.62
N PRO A 56 13.69 -27.77 0.45
CA PRO A 56 12.58 -27.72 -0.49
C PRO A 56 11.74 -26.46 -0.20
N PRO A 57 11.15 -25.79 -1.21
CA PRO A 57 10.15 -24.77 -0.93
C PRO A 57 9.10 -25.42 -0.03
N ALA A 58 8.80 -24.76 1.10
CA ALA A 58 7.77 -25.25 2.00
C ALA A 58 6.48 -25.38 1.17
N THR A 59 5.96 -26.60 1.07
CA THR A 59 4.74 -26.87 0.31
C THR A 59 3.58 -26.25 1.09
N TRP A 60 3.26 -24.99 0.79
CA TRP A 60 2.20 -24.23 1.45
C TRP A 60 0.85 -24.80 1.01
N THR A 61 0.36 -25.81 1.74
CA THR A 61 -0.92 -26.47 1.46
C THR A 61 -2.08 -25.72 2.08
N ASN A 62 -2.99 -25.23 1.24
CA ASN A 62 -4.28 -24.63 1.60
C ASN A 62 -4.24 -23.67 2.81
N PRO A 63 -3.50 -22.56 2.69
CA PRO A 63 -3.28 -21.63 3.78
C PRO A 63 -4.54 -20.88 4.20
N GLU A 64 -4.60 -20.57 5.49
CA GLU A 64 -5.71 -19.89 6.14
C GLU A 64 -5.43 -18.37 6.22
N VAL A 65 -6.19 -17.58 5.47
CA VAL A 65 -6.18 -16.11 5.56
C VAL A 65 -7.39 -15.66 6.37
N GLN A 66 -7.13 -14.94 7.47
CA GLN A 66 -8.17 -14.38 8.32
C GLN A 66 -8.51 -12.95 7.87
N TRP A 67 -9.80 -12.60 7.85
CA TRP A 67 -10.29 -11.24 7.63
C TRP A 67 -11.59 -11.04 8.41
N ASN A 68 -11.59 -10.16 9.42
CA ASN A 68 -12.72 -9.97 10.34
C ASN A 68 -13.18 -11.30 10.99
N ASN A 69 -14.36 -11.82 10.60
CA ASN A 69 -14.90 -13.11 11.03
C ASN A 69 -14.86 -14.19 9.92
N LEU A 70 -14.20 -13.90 8.79
CA LEU A 70 -14.12 -14.74 7.61
C LEU A 70 -12.75 -15.41 7.51
N THR A 71 -12.77 -16.64 7.01
CA THR A 71 -11.60 -17.49 6.81
C THR A 71 -11.54 -17.90 5.35
N VAL A 72 -10.56 -17.37 4.63
CA VAL A 72 -10.33 -17.63 3.21
C VAL A 72 -9.25 -18.69 3.07
N PHE A 73 -9.52 -19.72 2.27
CA PHE A 73 -8.53 -20.74 1.91
C PHE A 73 -8.05 -20.49 0.49
N LEU A 74 -6.75 -20.23 0.31
CA LEU A 74 -6.16 -20.18 -1.03
C LEU A 74 -5.83 -21.60 -1.53
N PRO A 75 -5.84 -21.87 -2.84
CA PRO A 75 -5.30 -23.10 -3.40
C PRO A 75 -3.79 -23.20 -3.15
N SER A 76 -3.27 -24.42 -2.97
CA SER A 76 -1.83 -24.66 -2.95
C SER A 76 -1.18 -24.32 -4.30
N GLN A 77 -0.20 -23.42 -4.30
CA GLN A 77 0.54 -23.03 -5.51
C GLN A 77 1.70 -24.00 -5.81
N ASP A 78 1.43 -25.03 -6.64
CA ASP A 78 2.47 -25.90 -7.24
C ASP A 78 2.97 -25.38 -8.61
N ALA A 79 2.44 -24.25 -9.08
CA ALA A 79 2.71 -23.73 -10.42
C ALA A 79 4.17 -23.24 -10.58
N GLN A 80 4.91 -23.87 -11.49
CA GLN A 80 6.12 -23.27 -12.02
C GLN A 80 5.73 -22.12 -12.95
N LEU A 81 5.86 -20.89 -12.46
CA LEU A 81 5.80 -19.68 -13.28
C LEU A 81 6.72 -19.82 -14.49
N ASN A 82 6.15 -19.79 -15.69
CA ASN A 82 6.88 -19.99 -16.95
C ASN A 82 7.63 -18.73 -17.39
N CYS A 83 8.51 -18.25 -16.50
CA CYS A 83 9.19 -16.97 -16.58
C CYS A 83 10.66 -17.15 -16.90
N SER A 84 11.07 -16.60 -18.05
CA SER A 84 12.44 -16.76 -18.56
C SER A 84 13.45 -15.93 -17.77
N GLY A 85 14.52 -16.57 -17.32
CA GLY A 85 15.63 -15.90 -16.62
C GLY A 85 15.32 -15.57 -15.16
N VAL A 86 16.14 -14.70 -14.57
CA VAL A 86 16.04 -14.31 -13.16
C VAL A 86 15.49 -12.89 -12.95
N LEU A 87 15.46 -12.04 -13.97
CA LEU A 87 15.09 -10.62 -13.83
C LEU A 87 13.70 -10.42 -13.19
N TRP A 88 12.74 -11.30 -13.47
CA TRP A 88 11.39 -11.23 -12.91
C TRP A 88 11.34 -11.35 -11.37
N ARG A 89 12.40 -11.87 -10.74
CA ARG A 89 12.54 -11.91 -9.28
C ARG A 89 13.20 -10.67 -8.68
N TYR A 90 13.63 -9.69 -9.47
CA TYR A 90 14.46 -8.58 -8.98
C TYR A 90 14.14 -7.20 -9.58
N ILE A 91 13.58 -7.15 -10.79
CA ILE A 91 13.28 -5.92 -11.52
C ILE A 91 11.77 -5.81 -11.71
N LEU A 92 11.15 -4.77 -11.17
CA LEU A 92 9.68 -4.58 -11.19
C LEU A 92 9.10 -4.74 -12.61
N LYS A 93 9.73 -4.11 -13.62
CA LYS A 93 9.29 -4.19 -15.02
C LYS A 93 9.20 -5.63 -15.55
N ASP A 94 10.13 -6.48 -15.16
CA ASP A 94 10.19 -7.88 -15.58
C ASP A 94 9.36 -8.80 -14.66
N ALA A 95 9.08 -8.36 -13.44
CA ALA A 95 8.19 -9.03 -12.49
C ALA A 95 6.71 -8.93 -12.91
N LEU A 96 6.25 -7.74 -13.33
CA LEU A 96 4.85 -7.47 -13.62
C LEU A 96 4.21 -8.43 -14.67
N PRO A 97 4.83 -8.75 -15.83
CA PRO A 97 4.24 -9.72 -16.77
C PRO A 97 4.06 -11.12 -16.18
N CYS A 98 4.95 -11.49 -15.26
CA CYS A 98 5.07 -12.82 -14.68
C CYS A 98 4.14 -13.02 -13.48
N MET A 99 4.26 -12.14 -12.49
CA MET A 99 3.56 -12.23 -11.21
C MET A 99 2.10 -11.81 -11.29
N LEU A 100 1.67 -11.22 -12.40
CA LEU A 100 0.29 -10.83 -12.69
C LEU A 100 -0.34 -11.71 -13.80
N SER A 101 0.27 -12.87 -14.08
CA SER A 101 -0.24 -13.85 -15.05
C SER A 101 -1.53 -14.52 -14.58
N GLY A 102 -2.35 -15.00 -15.54
CA GLY A 102 -3.61 -15.71 -15.24
C GLY A 102 -3.52 -16.74 -14.10
N PRO A 103 -2.53 -17.66 -14.10
CA PRO A 103 -2.36 -18.64 -13.02
C PRO A 103 -2.10 -18.03 -11.62
N GLU A 104 -1.39 -16.90 -11.51
CA GLU A 104 -1.20 -16.23 -10.21
C GLU A 104 -2.51 -15.58 -9.73
N LEU A 105 -3.25 -14.96 -10.66
CA LEU A 105 -4.54 -14.32 -10.38
C LEU A 105 -5.59 -15.35 -9.95
N GLU A 106 -5.61 -16.53 -10.58
CA GLU A 106 -6.50 -17.65 -10.20
C GLU A 106 -6.22 -18.13 -8.76
N VAL A 107 -4.96 -18.24 -8.36
CA VAL A 107 -4.58 -18.67 -7.00
C VAL A 107 -5.05 -17.68 -5.92
N ILE A 108 -4.93 -16.38 -6.15
CA ILE A 108 -5.37 -15.36 -5.17
C ILE A 108 -6.86 -14.98 -5.30
N SER A 109 -7.55 -15.48 -6.32
CA SER A 109 -8.95 -15.13 -6.61
C SER A 109 -9.94 -15.28 -5.45
N PRO A 110 -9.80 -16.24 -4.49
CA PRO A 110 -10.70 -16.30 -3.34
C PRO A 110 -10.58 -15.06 -2.43
N LEU A 111 -9.36 -14.59 -2.15
CA LEU A 111 -9.15 -13.38 -1.35
C LEU A 111 -9.60 -12.13 -2.14
N ALA A 112 -9.31 -12.09 -3.44
CA ALA A 112 -9.78 -11.01 -4.30
C ALA A 112 -11.31 -10.93 -4.36
N ALA A 113 -12.03 -12.05 -4.25
CA ALA A 113 -13.50 -12.06 -4.22
C ALA A 113 -14.07 -11.45 -2.93
N GLU A 114 -13.48 -11.75 -1.76
CA GLU A 114 -13.91 -11.18 -0.46
C GLU A 114 -13.60 -9.68 -0.34
N LEU A 115 -12.45 -9.25 -0.85
CA LEU A 115 -12.05 -7.83 -0.83
C LEU A 115 -12.78 -6.98 -1.90
N LYS A 116 -13.60 -7.61 -2.77
CA LYS A 116 -14.26 -6.91 -3.88
C LYS A 116 -15.47 -6.10 -3.42
N GLY A 117 -15.32 -4.77 -3.43
CA GLY A 117 -16.44 -3.85 -3.29
C GLY A 117 -17.33 -3.77 -4.53
N ALA A 118 -18.41 -3.00 -4.43
CA ALA A 118 -19.33 -2.73 -5.53
C ALA A 118 -18.69 -1.83 -6.62
N THR A 119 -17.66 -1.06 -6.27
CA THR A 119 -16.97 -0.10 -7.14
C THR A 119 -15.44 -0.25 -7.06
N LEU A 120 -14.71 0.42 -7.96
CA LEU A 120 -13.23 0.38 -7.98
C LEU A 120 -12.64 1.16 -6.80
N GLU A 121 -13.32 2.23 -6.39
CA GLU A 121 -13.04 3.08 -5.24
C GLU A 121 -13.06 2.23 -3.96
N GLU A 122 -14.17 1.52 -3.74
CA GLU A 122 -14.38 0.62 -2.60
C GLU A 122 -13.39 -0.55 -2.62
N SER A 123 -13.18 -1.19 -3.79
CA SER A 123 -12.19 -2.27 -3.93
C SER A 123 -10.75 -1.80 -3.64
N ALA A 124 -10.34 -0.63 -4.12
CA ALA A 124 -9.02 -0.08 -3.85
C ALA A 124 -8.84 0.24 -2.35
N TRP A 125 -9.89 0.74 -1.70
CA TRP A 125 -9.91 1.00 -0.26
C TRP A 125 -9.82 -0.29 0.55
N ASN A 126 -10.62 -1.30 0.23
CA ASN A 126 -10.63 -2.61 0.89
C ASN A 126 -9.28 -3.32 0.80
N VAL A 127 -8.60 -3.24 -0.36
CA VAL A 127 -7.25 -3.79 -0.52
C VAL A 127 -6.25 -3.09 0.39
N LEU A 128 -6.24 -1.75 0.44
CA LEU A 128 -5.32 -0.98 1.30
C LEU A 128 -5.61 -1.15 2.80
N ASP A 129 -6.87 -1.31 3.19
CA ASP A 129 -7.24 -1.60 4.59
C ASP A 129 -6.78 -2.99 5.00
N TRP A 130 -7.04 -4.01 4.16
CA TRP A 130 -6.58 -5.37 4.38
C TRP A 130 -5.04 -5.46 4.41
N GLU A 131 -4.34 -4.84 3.45
CA GLU A 131 -2.88 -4.77 3.43
C GLU A 131 -2.33 -4.12 4.70
N GLY A 132 -2.91 -2.98 5.11
CA GLY A 132 -2.49 -2.23 6.29
C GLY A 132 -2.69 -2.98 7.63
N GLN A 133 -3.61 -3.94 7.67
CA GLN A 133 -3.89 -4.79 8.84
C GLN A 133 -3.11 -6.11 8.83
N TRP A 134 -3.02 -6.78 7.68
CA TRP A 134 -2.58 -8.19 7.57
C TRP A 134 -1.18 -8.36 6.96
N VAL A 135 -0.63 -7.34 6.31
CA VAL A 135 0.72 -7.37 5.74
C VAL A 135 1.62 -6.36 6.48
N THR A 136 2.74 -6.85 7.01
CA THR A 136 3.72 -6.02 7.73
C THR A 136 4.88 -5.62 6.81
N TYR A 137 5.39 -4.40 6.93
CA TYR A 137 6.57 -3.99 6.17
C TYR A 137 7.83 -4.75 6.63
N ASP A 138 8.46 -5.51 5.72
CA ASP A 138 9.66 -6.31 6.01
C ASP A 138 10.91 -5.44 6.05
N ARG A 139 11.13 -4.82 7.20
CA ARG A 139 12.28 -3.94 7.48
C ARG A 139 13.63 -4.63 7.38
N GLU A 140 13.71 -5.96 7.52
CA GLU A 140 14.98 -6.67 7.37
C GLU A 140 15.28 -6.92 5.90
N LYS A 141 14.30 -7.38 5.11
CA LYS A 141 14.43 -7.44 3.64
C LYS A 141 14.76 -6.07 3.05
N ALA A 142 14.16 -4.99 3.55
CA ALA A 142 14.43 -3.62 3.07
C ALA A 142 15.88 -3.13 3.31
N LYS A 143 16.65 -3.78 4.20
CA LYS A 143 18.08 -3.49 4.43
C LYS A 143 19.01 -4.33 3.57
N GLU A 144 18.53 -5.42 2.97
CA GLU A 144 19.33 -6.27 2.08
C GLU A 144 19.76 -5.46 0.85
N PRO A 145 21.00 -5.61 0.36
CA PRO A 145 21.46 -4.88 -0.81
C PRO A 145 20.56 -5.18 -2.02
N PHE A 146 20.26 -4.15 -2.82
CA PHE A 146 19.56 -4.33 -4.09
C PHE A 146 20.34 -5.27 -5.01
N ALA A 147 19.62 -6.07 -5.78
CA ALA A 147 20.22 -7.06 -6.65
C ALA A 147 21.12 -6.44 -7.73
N LYS A 148 22.38 -6.86 -7.78
CA LYS A 148 23.28 -6.54 -8.90
C LYS A 148 23.29 -7.73 -9.85
N ILE A 149 22.88 -7.50 -11.09
CA ILE A 149 22.70 -8.54 -12.09
C ILE A 149 23.62 -8.25 -13.27
N ILE A 150 24.47 -9.23 -13.60
CA ILE A 150 25.28 -9.23 -14.81
C ILE A 150 24.47 -9.93 -15.91
N ILE A 151 24.32 -9.26 -17.05
CA ILE A 151 23.77 -9.85 -18.28
C ILE A 151 24.96 -10.02 -19.24
N TYR A 152 25.31 -11.27 -19.52
CA TYR A 152 26.41 -11.63 -20.40
C TYR A 152 26.03 -11.50 -21.88
N PRO A 153 27.01 -11.37 -22.81
CA PRO A 153 26.73 -11.25 -24.24
C PRO A 153 25.98 -12.44 -24.87
N ASP A 154 26.02 -13.61 -24.23
CA ASP A 154 25.28 -14.83 -24.61
C ASP A 154 23.82 -14.84 -24.08
N GLY A 155 23.40 -13.79 -23.37
CA GLY A 155 22.08 -13.68 -22.74
C GLY A 155 21.97 -14.35 -21.36
N ARG A 156 23.04 -14.98 -20.86
CA ARG A 156 23.07 -15.53 -19.50
C ARG A 156 22.95 -14.40 -18.47
N GLN A 157 22.20 -14.66 -17.41
CA GLN A 157 21.94 -13.71 -16.33
C GLN A 157 22.51 -14.27 -15.01
N GLU A 158 23.19 -13.44 -14.24
CA GLU A 158 23.83 -13.85 -12.98
C GLU A 158 23.65 -12.79 -11.90
N VAL A 159 23.12 -13.16 -10.74
CA VAL A 159 22.92 -12.27 -9.60
C VAL A 159 24.17 -12.33 -8.72
N VAL A 160 24.98 -11.29 -8.76
CA VAL A 160 26.29 -11.25 -8.07
C VAL A 160 26.22 -10.63 -6.67
N GLU A 161 25.17 -9.87 -6.37
CA GLU A 161 24.89 -9.29 -5.05
C GLU A 161 23.37 -9.18 -4.87
N GLY A 162 22.88 -9.15 -3.63
CA GLY A 162 21.45 -8.93 -3.33
C GLY A 162 20.55 -10.13 -3.64
N GLN A 163 21.10 -11.36 -3.66
CA GLN A 163 20.38 -12.59 -4.03
C GLN A 163 19.12 -12.81 -3.18
N ASN A 164 19.13 -12.38 -1.91
CA ASN A 164 18.01 -12.51 -0.98
C ASN A 164 16.89 -11.47 -1.18
N ASN A 165 17.21 -10.32 -1.79
CA ASN A 165 16.24 -9.23 -2.00
C ASN A 165 15.39 -9.48 -3.26
N THR A 166 14.67 -10.60 -3.24
CA THR A 166 13.77 -11.04 -4.32
C THR A 166 12.38 -10.44 -4.17
N ILE A 167 11.81 -9.94 -5.26
CA ILE A 167 10.38 -9.61 -5.35
C ILE A 167 9.58 -10.89 -5.11
N GLN A 168 8.55 -10.77 -4.26
CA GLN A 168 7.65 -11.85 -3.89
C GLN A 168 6.47 -11.92 -4.87
N THR A 169 5.97 -13.12 -5.17
CA THR A 169 4.69 -13.27 -5.86
C THR A 169 3.53 -12.79 -4.96
N PRO A 170 2.32 -12.54 -5.52
CA PRO A 170 1.16 -12.21 -4.70
C PRO A 170 0.89 -13.28 -3.62
N TYR A 171 0.92 -14.55 -4.01
CA TYR A 171 0.76 -15.68 -3.09
C TYR A 171 1.84 -15.71 -2.00
N GLU A 172 3.12 -15.58 -2.34
CA GLU A 172 4.21 -15.54 -1.35
C GLU A 172 4.05 -14.39 -0.35
N THR A 173 3.58 -13.23 -0.81
CA THR A 173 3.40 -12.02 0.01
C THR A 173 2.26 -12.20 1.01
N ILE A 174 1.11 -12.71 0.56
CA ILE A 174 -0.01 -13.11 1.43
C ILE A 174 0.46 -14.16 2.44
N MET A 175 1.17 -15.20 1.96
CA MET A 175 1.64 -16.32 2.79
C MET A 175 2.58 -15.93 3.91
N ARG A 176 3.42 -14.92 3.68
CA ARG A 176 4.40 -14.46 4.67
C ARG A 176 3.84 -13.39 5.59
N GLY A 177 2.68 -12.80 5.25
CA GLY A 177 2.12 -11.64 5.94
C GLY A 177 3.09 -10.46 6.00
N LYS A 178 4.06 -10.38 5.08
CA LYS A 178 5.06 -9.31 5.04
C LYS A 178 5.76 -9.14 3.69
N GLY A 179 6.11 -7.90 3.37
CA GLY A 179 6.84 -7.55 2.16
C GLY A 179 7.43 -6.14 2.18
N ILE A 180 8.10 -5.76 1.10
CA ILE A 180 8.55 -4.38 0.83
C ILE A 180 7.74 -3.77 -0.32
N CYS A 181 7.94 -2.48 -0.63
CA CYS A 181 7.13 -1.73 -1.58
C CYS A 181 6.88 -2.40 -2.95
N THR A 182 7.86 -3.12 -3.50
CA THR A 182 7.69 -3.89 -4.75
C THR A 182 6.77 -5.11 -4.60
N ASP A 183 6.77 -5.75 -3.42
CA ASP A 183 5.92 -6.91 -3.14
C ASP A 183 4.46 -6.47 -2.97
N TYR A 184 4.23 -5.38 -2.22
CA TYR A 184 2.91 -4.75 -2.12
C TYR A 184 2.42 -4.32 -3.50
N THR A 185 3.22 -3.56 -4.28
CA THR A 185 2.84 -3.13 -5.64
C THR A 185 2.32 -4.30 -6.49
N VAL A 186 3.04 -5.43 -6.47
CA VAL A 186 2.65 -6.64 -7.20
C VAL A 186 1.38 -7.28 -6.61
N LEU A 187 1.25 -7.34 -5.29
CA LEU A 187 0.07 -7.88 -4.62
C LEU A 187 -1.19 -7.03 -4.87
N THR A 188 -1.13 -5.72 -4.71
CA THR A 188 -2.22 -4.77 -4.92
C THR A 188 -2.75 -4.86 -6.36
N ASP A 189 -1.85 -4.78 -7.36
CA ASP A 189 -2.22 -4.91 -8.77
C ASP A 189 -2.82 -6.29 -9.08
N ALA A 190 -2.29 -7.36 -8.47
CA ALA A 190 -2.80 -8.72 -8.66
C ALA A 190 -4.22 -8.88 -8.09
N LEU A 191 -4.48 -8.39 -6.87
CA LEU A 191 -5.81 -8.43 -6.26
C LEU A 191 -6.83 -7.69 -7.12
N LEU A 192 -6.51 -6.49 -7.59
CA LEU A 192 -7.38 -5.70 -8.46
C LEU A 192 -7.63 -6.36 -9.82
N LEU A 193 -6.60 -6.97 -10.43
CA LEU A 193 -6.76 -7.75 -11.67
C LEU A 193 -7.62 -9.00 -11.46
N ALA A 194 -7.46 -9.71 -10.35
CA ALA A 194 -8.28 -10.88 -9.99
C ALA A 194 -9.74 -10.50 -9.68
N MET A 195 -10.00 -9.28 -9.22
CA MET A 195 -11.34 -8.69 -9.13
C MET A 195 -11.96 -8.35 -10.52
N ASN A 196 -11.21 -8.51 -11.61
CA ASN A 196 -11.53 -8.09 -12.98
C ASN A 196 -11.49 -6.57 -13.24
N TYR A 197 -10.76 -5.79 -12.44
CA TYR A 197 -10.45 -4.40 -12.80
C TYR A 197 -9.28 -4.36 -13.78
N SER A 198 -9.47 -3.69 -14.92
CA SER A 198 -8.41 -3.55 -15.93
C SER A 198 -8.64 -2.32 -16.82
N PRO A 199 -7.58 -1.56 -17.18
CA PRO A 199 -6.19 -1.73 -16.74
C PRO A 199 -5.97 -1.34 -15.27
N VAL A 200 -4.95 -1.96 -14.66
CA VAL A 200 -4.29 -1.47 -13.44
C VAL A 200 -2.93 -0.87 -13.82
N TYR A 201 -2.24 -0.22 -12.89
CA TYR A 201 -1.02 0.52 -13.19
C TYR A 201 0.00 0.39 -12.07
N ALA A 202 1.26 0.16 -12.43
CA ALA A 202 2.38 0.17 -11.47
C ALA A 202 3.28 1.38 -11.74
N MET A 203 3.99 1.81 -10.70
CA MET A 203 4.97 2.89 -10.80
C MET A 203 6.27 2.51 -10.10
N GLY A 204 7.38 2.57 -10.84
CA GLY A 204 8.74 2.50 -10.27
C GLY A 204 9.28 3.91 -10.07
N ILE A 205 9.54 4.30 -8.82
CA ILE A 205 9.81 5.68 -8.40
C ILE A 205 11.27 5.82 -7.97
N ASN A 206 11.96 6.82 -8.52
CA ASN A 206 13.26 7.25 -8.05
C ASN A 206 13.09 8.48 -7.16
N LEU A 207 13.33 8.33 -5.86
CA LEU A 207 13.38 9.43 -4.91
C LEU A 207 14.83 9.95 -4.76
N THR A 208 15.01 11.04 -4.01
CA THR A 208 16.33 11.66 -3.77
C THR A 208 17.32 10.77 -3.05
N ASP A 209 16.84 9.83 -2.22
CA ASP A 209 17.66 9.03 -1.31
C ASP A 209 17.35 7.52 -1.34
N LEU A 210 16.31 7.08 -2.05
CA LEU A 210 15.94 5.66 -2.21
C LEU A 210 15.11 5.38 -3.47
N GLY A 211 14.97 4.10 -3.84
CA GLY A 211 14.02 3.64 -4.85
C GLY A 211 12.73 3.11 -4.19
N HIS A 212 11.57 3.43 -4.76
CA HIS A 212 10.26 3.00 -4.26
C HIS A 212 9.37 2.43 -5.38
N ALA A 213 8.31 1.73 -5.01
CA ALA A 213 7.30 1.25 -5.94
C ALA A 213 5.91 1.35 -5.32
N ALA A 214 4.90 1.68 -6.13
CA ALA A 214 3.50 1.68 -5.72
C ALA A 214 2.59 1.20 -6.86
N ALA A 215 1.46 0.61 -6.50
CA ALA A 215 0.35 0.33 -7.42
C ALA A 215 -0.54 1.57 -7.56
N LEU A 216 -1.32 1.63 -8.65
CA LEU A 216 -2.23 2.72 -8.93
C LEU A 216 -3.48 2.24 -9.68
N VAL A 217 -4.59 2.90 -9.37
CA VAL A 217 -5.83 2.83 -10.14
C VAL A 217 -6.07 4.13 -10.88
N ARG A 218 -6.90 4.08 -11.94
CA ARG A 218 -7.32 5.29 -12.66
C ARG A 218 -8.84 5.41 -12.64
N ILE A 219 -9.35 6.45 -12.00
CA ILE A 219 -10.76 6.69 -11.74
C ILE A 219 -11.10 8.10 -12.24
N ASP A 220 -12.12 8.25 -13.08
CA ASP A 220 -12.55 9.52 -13.71
C ASP A 220 -11.41 10.38 -14.30
N GLY A 221 -10.37 9.71 -14.80
CA GLY A 221 -9.20 10.32 -15.42
C GLY A 221 -8.03 10.59 -14.47
N TRP A 222 -8.27 10.61 -13.16
CA TRP A 222 -7.29 10.76 -12.08
C TRP A 222 -6.57 9.45 -11.77
N PHE A 223 -5.29 9.53 -11.43
CA PHE A 223 -4.51 8.42 -10.90
C PHE A 223 -4.45 8.51 -9.37
N PHE A 224 -4.76 7.39 -8.72
CA PHE A 224 -4.65 7.25 -7.28
C PHE A 224 -3.58 6.23 -6.93
N VAL A 225 -2.63 6.65 -6.10
CA VAL A 225 -1.54 5.82 -5.59
C VAL A 225 -2.03 4.98 -4.43
N LEU A 226 -1.82 3.68 -4.56
CA LEU A 226 -2.13 2.66 -3.57
C LEU A 226 -0.80 2.19 -2.96
N ASP A 227 -0.42 2.78 -1.84
CA ASP A 227 0.87 2.56 -1.18
C ASP A 227 0.67 1.99 0.24
N GLN A 228 0.28 0.71 0.30
CA GLN A 228 0.33 -0.19 1.47
C GLN A 228 -0.63 0.14 2.62
N ARG A 229 -1.16 1.36 2.69
CA ARG A 229 -2.02 1.87 3.77
C ARG A 229 -3.03 2.87 3.23
N LEU A 230 -4.16 2.95 3.90
CA LEU A 230 -5.15 4.01 3.68
C LEU A 230 -4.59 5.40 4.04
N PRO A 231 -5.08 6.46 3.35
CA PRO A 231 -5.99 6.41 2.21
C PRO A 231 -5.25 6.31 0.85
N PRO A 232 -5.94 5.96 -0.25
CA PRO A 232 -5.48 6.28 -1.60
C PRO A 232 -5.16 7.77 -1.72
N MET A 233 -4.07 8.12 -2.39
CA MET A 233 -3.64 9.52 -2.59
C MET A 233 -3.62 9.87 -4.07
N ASP A 234 -4.04 11.08 -4.47
CA ASP A 234 -3.73 11.56 -5.82
C ASP A 234 -2.21 11.83 -5.99
N LEU A 235 -1.78 12.11 -7.21
CA LEU A 235 -0.36 12.30 -7.50
C LEU A 235 0.23 13.54 -6.79
N GLY A 236 -0.51 14.64 -6.66
CA GLY A 236 -0.08 15.86 -5.98
C GLY A 236 0.09 15.64 -4.48
N SER A 237 -0.92 15.06 -3.84
CA SER A 237 -0.88 14.64 -2.43
C SER A 237 0.27 13.66 -2.17
N TYR A 238 0.48 12.68 -3.06
CA TYR A 238 1.55 11.69 -2.93
C TYR A 238 2.95 12.31 -3.15
N TYR A 239 3.08 13.31 -4.02
CA TYR A 239 4.31 14.08 -4.17
C TYR A 239 4.63 14.88 -2.91
N ARG A 240 3.65 15.58 -2.32
CA ARG A 240 3.83 16.32 -1.06
C ARG A 240 4.06 15.41 0.15
N TYR A 241 3.48 14.22 0.17
CA TYR A 241 3.77 13.20 1.18
C TYR A 241 5.29 12.96 1.26
N TRP A 242 5.95 12.69 0.13
CA TRP A 242 7.39 12.46 0.11
C TRP A 242 8.21 13.69 0.52
N GLU A 243 7.80 14.90 0.11
CA GLU A 243 8.45 16.14 0.57
C GLU A 243 8.37 16.31 2.09
N ARG A 244 7.24 15.98 2.72
CA ARG A 244 7.10 15.97 4.19
C ARG A 244 7.95 14.90 4.88
N GLN A 245 8.23 13.77 4.21
CA GLN A 245 9.17 12.76 4.71
C GLN A 245 10.65 13.14 4.52
N GLY A 246 10.95 14.32 3.96
CA GLY A 246 12.32 14.78 3.73
C GLY A 246 12.98 14.19 2.48
N SER A 247 12.19 13.58 1.58
CA SER A 247 12.64 13.07 0.28
C SER A 247 11.91 13.80 -0.85
N ARG A 248 12.23 13.52 -2.11
CA ARG A 248 11.52 14.10 -3.26
C ARG A 248 11.54 13.17 -4.46
N VAL A 249 10.41 13.08 -5.17
CA VAL A 249 10.33 12.38 -6.46
C VAL A 249 11.23 13.06 -7.48
N ILE A 250 12.29 12.37 -7.92
CA ILE A 250 13.12 12.79 -9.06
C ILE A 250 12.35 12.50 -10.35
N ASN A 251 11.92 11.25 -10.49
CA ASN A 251 11.11 10.77 -11.61
C ASN A 251 10.44 9.44 -11.24
N ALA A 252 9.45 9.04 -12.04
CA ALA A 252 8.79 7.76 -11.90
C ALA A 252 8.42 7.18 -13.25
N THR A 253 8.66 5.87 -13.45
CA THR A 253 8.25 5.16 -14.67
C THR A 253 6.87 4.54 -14.46
N LEU A 254 5.91 4.93 -15.28
CA LEU A 254 4.52 4.45 -15.21
C LEU A 254 4.30 3.28 -16.18
N TYR A 255 3.66 2.22 -15.70
CA TYR A 255 3.29 1.03 -16.46
C TYR A 255 1.76 0.88 -16.48
N GLU A 256 1.19 0.61 -17.66
CA GLU A 256 -0.20 0.15 -17.83
C GLU A 256 -0.18 -1.38 -17.94
N ILE A 257 -1.02 -2.05 -17.16
CA ILE A 257 -1.06 -3.50 -17.04
C ILE A 257 -2.46 -4.00 -17.38
N ARG A 258 -2.53 -5.04 -18.22
CA ARG A 258 -3.77 -5.79 -18.53
C ARG A 258 -3.55 -7.28 -18.30
N PRO A 259 -4.58 -8.03 -17.88
CA PRO A 259 -4.47 -9.47 -17.76
C PRO A 259 -4.23 -10.10 -19.13
N GLY A 260 -3.58 -11.26 -19.14
CA GLY A 260 -3.38 -12.09 -20.32
C GLY A 260 -3.32 -13.55 -19.90
N ASN A 261 -3.60 -14.45 -20.85
CA ASN A 261 -3.81 -15.88 -20.56
C ASN A 261 -2.59 -16.52 -19.88
N ASP A 262 -1.38 -16.30 -20.43
CA ASP A 262 -0.14 -16.90 -19.92
C ASP A 262 0.74 -15.90 -19.14
N LEU A 263 0.74 -14.63 -19.56
CA LEU A 263 1.49 -13.51 -18.96
C LEU A 263 0.66 -12.23 -19.08
N ALA A 264 0.79 -11.31 -18.12
CA ALA A 264 0.17 -9.99 -18.21
C ALA A 264 0.80 -9.15 -19.32
N SER A 265 -0.02 -8.35 -19.99
CA SER A 265 0.43 -7.37 -20.97
C SER A 265 0.83 -6.09 -20.25
N VAL A 266 2.13 -5.78 -20.23
CA VAL A 266 2.69 -4.59 -19.58
C VAL A 266 3.21 -3.59 -20.62
N LYS A 267 2.71 -2.35 -20.55
CA LYS A 267 3.10 -1.25 -21.45
C LYS A 267 3.64 -0.08 -20.63
N THR A 268 4.92 0.27 -20.83
CA THR A 268 5.45 1.54 -20.29
C THR A 268 4.74 2.72 -20.95
N LEU A 269 4.06 3.55 -20.15
CA LEU A 269 3.36 4.74 -20.63
C LEU A 269 4.30 5.95 -20.76
N GLY A 270 5.31 6.04 -19.89
CA GLY A 270 6.27 7.13 -19.90
C GLY A 270 7.00 7.29 -18.57
N ILE A 271 7.69 8.42 -18.44
CA ILE A 271 8.37 8.86 -17.22
C ILE A 271 7.71 10.16 -16.76
N LEU A 272 7.16 10.17 -15.55
CA LEU A 272 6.67 11.34 -14.85
C LEU A 272 7.81 12.01 -14.08
N ARG A 273 7.77 13.34 -13.96
CA ARG A 273 8.63 14.16 -13.07
C ARG A 273 7.77 14.86 -12.03
N GLY A 274 8.36 15.47 -11.00
CA GLY A 274 7.58 16.17 -9.95
C GLY A 274 6.53 17.16 -10.49
N GLU A 275 6.85 17.89 -11.57
CA GLU A 275 5.91 18.80 -12.26
C GLU A 275 4.71 18.09 -12.93
N ASP A 276 4.80 16.79 -13.22
CA ASP A 276 3.69 15.99 -13.75
C ASP A 276 2.75 15.49 -12.64
N PHE A 277 3.27 15.23 -11.43
CA PHE A 277 2.45 14.82 -10.29
C PHE A 277 1.52 15.96 -9.88
N LEU A 278 2.04 17.19 -9.79
CA LEU A 278 1.30 18.42 -9.46
C LEU A 278 0.24 18.84 -10.51
N LYS A 279 0.03 18.06 -11.59
CA LYS A 279 -1.08 18.27 -12.55
C LYS A 279 -2.37 17.56 -12.11
N GLN A 280 -2.25 16.60 -11.20
CA GLN A 280 -3.37 15.89 -10.57
C GLN A 280 -3.19 16.05 -9.07
N ASP A 281 -3.59 17.22 -8.59
CA ASP A 281 -3.37 17.71 -7.25
C ASP A 281 -4.68 18.34 -6.73
N TYR A 282 -5.48 17.55 -6.01
CA TYR A 282 -6.70 18.05 -5.41
C TYR A 282 -6.40 18.76 -4.09
N SER A 283 -7.23 19.74 -3.75
CA SER A 283 -7.18 20.41 -2.45
C SER A 283 -8.57 20.41 -1.86
N MET A 284 -8.72 19.78 -0.70
CA MET A 284 -9.98 19.69 0.01
C MET A 284 -10.58 21.08 0.25
N THR A 285 -11.85 21.26 -0.14
CA THR A 285 -12.58 22.51 0.03
C THR A 285 -13.44 22.50 1.29
N GLU A 286 -13.85 23.67 1.77
CA GLU A 286 -14.85 23.78 2.85
C GLU A 286 -16.18 23.08 2.50
N ASN A 287 -16.54 23.01 1.22
CA ASN A 287 -17.71 22.28 0.75
C ASN A 287 -17.51 20.75 0.89
N ASP A 288 -16.30 20.25 0.63
CA ASP A 288 -15.96 18.84 0.84
C ASP A 288 -16.00 18.48 2.33
N ALA A 289 -15.42 19.34 3.19
CA ALA A 289 -15.46 19.17 4.64
C ALA A 289 -16.91 19.18 5.16
N THR A 290 -17.72 20.14 4.70
CA THR A 290 -19.14 20.21 5.03
C THR A 290 -19.90 18.96 4.57
N ALA A 291 -19.68 18.49 3.34
CA ALA A 291 -20.30 17.27 2.83
C ALA A 291 -19.89 16.05 3.66
N LEU A 292 -18.59 15.94 4.01
CA LEU A 292 -18.05 14.82 4.79
C LEU A 292 -18.67 14.79 6.19
N ALA A 293 -18.80 15.96 6.84
CA ALA A 293 -19.51 16.11 8.10
C ALA A 293 -20.97 15.61 8.00
N TYR A 294 -21.72 16.04 6.97
CA TYR A 294 -23.09 15.58 6.75
C TYR A 294 -23.20 14.07 6.53
N ARG A 295 -22.26 13.47 5.77
CA ARG A 295 -22.26 12.01 5.55
C ARG A 295 -21.96 11.24 6.83
N MET A 296 -20.99 11.71 7.63
CA MET A 296 -20.68 11.14 8.95
C MET A 296 -21.85 11.25 9.94
N VAL A 297 -22.56 12.39 9.95
CA VAL A 297 -23.81 12.56 10.74
C VAL A 297 -24.87 11.55 10.31
N GLY A 298 -25.05 11.35 9.00
CA GLY A 298 -26.01 10.37 8.46
C GLY A 298 -25.71 8.95 8.95
N LEU A 299 -24.46 8.50 8.79
CA LEU A 299 -24.01 7.18 9.25
C LEU A 299 -24.24 6.97 10.76
N LEU A 300 -23.85 7.94 11.60
CA LEU A 300 -24.05 7.87 13.05
C LEU A 300 -25.53 7.90 13.45
N SER A 301 -26.36 8.69 12.76
CA SER A 301 -27.80 8.76 12.98
C SER A 301 -28.49 7.45 12.61
N GLU A 302 -28.10 6.82 11.50
CA GLU A 302 -28.65 5.55 11.02
C GLU A 302 -28.21 4.36 11.90
N GLU A 303 -26.94 4.29 12.30
CA GLU A 303 -26.38 3.18 13.09
C GLU A 303 -26.87 3.18 14.54
N PHE A 304 -26.90 4.35 15.18
CA PHE A 304 -27.22 4.50 16.62
C PHE A 304 -28.62 5.07 16.90
N ASN A 305 -29.43 5.33 15.86
CA ASN A 305 -30.77 5.93 15.97
C ASN A 305 -30.75 7.29 16.70
N LEU A 306 -29.76 8.13 16.38
CA LEU A 306 -29.56 9.46 16.99
C LEU A 306 -30.28 10.55 16.20
N ALA A 307 -30.93 11.49 16.90
CA ALA A 307 -31.52 12.67 16.28
C ALA A 307 -30.44 13.63 15.75
N VAL A 308 -30.60 14.14 14.54
CA VAL A 308 -29.66 15.11 13.96
C VAL A 308 -30.03 16.52 14.42
N ASP A 309 -29.16 17.17 15.20
CA ASP A 309 -29.41 18.52 15.72
C ASP A 309 -28.16 19.41 15.67
N ASN A 310 -28.12 20.33 14.70
CA ASN A 310 -27.00 21.26 14.53
C ASN A 310 -26.87 22.31 15.64
N SER A 311 -27.86 22.46 16.53
CA SER A 311 -27.75 23.34 17.69
C SER A 311 -26.70 22.85 18.69
N LEU A 312 -26.37 21.55 18.69
CA LEU A 312 -25.30 20.96 19.49
C LEU A 312 -23.91 21.58 19.23
N SER A 313 -23.70 22.22 18.08
CA SER A 313 -22.50 23.03 17.80
C SER A 313 -22.22 24.09 18.88
N LEU A 314 -23.26 24.62 19.54
CA LEU A 314 -23.15 25.58 20.66
C LEU A 314 -22.32 25.08 21.85
N LEU A 315 -22.09 23.76 21.96
CA LEU A 315 -21.20 23.19 22.97
C LEU A 315 -19.74 23.68 22.82
N SER A 316 -19.29 24.08 21.61
CA SER A 316 -17.96 24.70 21.45
C SER A 316 -17.84 26.07 22.11
N ASP A 317 -18.96 26.77 22.29
CA ASP A 317 -19.06 28.02 23.06
C ASP A 317 -19.23 27.78 24.58
N GLY A 318 -19.24 26.50 25.02
CA GLY A 318 -19.56 26.12 26.39
C GLY A 318 -21.05 26.29 26.74
N LYS A 319 -21.95 26.25 25.75
CA LYS A 319 -23.41 26.41 25.93
C LYS A 319 -24.13 25.11 25.60
N LEU A 320 -24.92 24.59 26.54
CA LEU A 320 -25.84 23.49 26.27
C LEU A 320 -27.11 24.05 25.58
N PRO A 321 -27.58 23.49 24.45
CA PRO A 321 -28.81 23.94 23.80
C PRO A 321 -30.05 23.66 24.66
N GLU A 322 -31.13 24.41 24.41
CA GLU A 322 -32.39 24.20 25.12
C GLU A 322 -33.01 22.83 24.77
N GLY A 323 -33.43 22.08 25.80
CA GLY A 323 -34.02 20.75 25.63
C GLY A 323 -33.08 19.59 25.92
N TYR A 324 -31.79 19.83 26.19
CA TYR A 324 -30.83 18.81 26.63
C TYR A 324 -30.54 18.90 28.14
N LYS A 325 -30.37 17.75 28.79
CA LYS A 325 -29.89 17.63 30.19
C LYS A 325 -28.38 17.64 30.26
N SER A 326 -27.71 17.02 29.29
CA SER A 326 -26.26 16.93 29.20
C SER A 326 -25.80 16.98 27.74
N GLY A 327 -24.53 17.30 27.53
CA GLY A 327 -23.93 17.32 26.19
C GLY A 327 -22.42 17.25 26.25
N LYS A 328 -21.81 16.69 25.20
CA LYS A 328 -20.37 16.47 25.08
C LYS A 328 -19.87 16.87 23.69
N ALA A 329 -18.63 17.32 23.62
CA ALA A 329 -17.93 17.62 22.38
C ALA A 329 -16.56 16.93 22.37
N TRP A 330 -16.30 16.14 21.34
CA TRP A 330 -15.08 15.38 21.12
C TRP A 330 -14.38 15.94 19.89
N LEU A 331 -13.15 16.43 20.04
CA LEU A 331 -12.31 16.91 18.93
C LEU A 331 -11.23 15.88 18.61
N VAL A 332 -11.17 15.43 17.36
CA VAL A 332 -10.16 14.50 16.84
C VAL A 332 -9.48 15.14 15.62
N THR A 333 -8.15 15.30 15.68
CA THR A 333 -7.35 15.86 14.58
C THR A 333 -6.58 14.74 13.86
N TYR A 334 -6.83 14.58 12.57
CA TYR A 334 -6.16 13.62 11.71
C TYR A 334 -5.07 14.31 10.88
N GLN A 335 -3.81 14.07 11.25
CA GLN A 335 -2.64 14.73 10.67
C GLN A 335 -2.51 14.47 9.17
N ASN A 336 -2.33 15.54 8.40
CA ASN A 336 -2.23 15.60 6.93
C ASN A 336 -3.43 15.01 6.16
N LEU A 337 -4.54 14.65 6.82
CA LEU A 337 -5.63 13.92 6.16
C LEU A 337 -6.41 14.79 5.16
N ALA A 338 -6.51 16.10 5.39
CA ALA A 338 -7.14 17.02 4.44
C ALA A 338 -6.28 17.21 3.16
N ASP A 339 -4.96 16.99 3.25
CA ASP A 339 -4.08 16.97 2.09
C ASP A 339 -4.16 15.66 1.28
N TYR A 340 -4.63 14.56 1.89
CA TYR A 340 -4.85 13.29 1.20
C TYR A 340 -6.26 13.13 0.62
N TYR A 341 -7.23 13.90 1.12
CA TYR A 341 -8.63 13.78 0.74
C TYR A 341 -8.87 14.06 -0.74
N HIS A 342 -9.60 13.16 -1.40
CA HIS A 342 -10.14 13.36 -2.73
C HIS A 342 -11.63 12.95 -2.75
N PRO A 343 -12.55 13.77 -3.30
CA PRO A 343 -14.00 13.53 -3.22
C PRO A 343 -14.49 12.30 -3.99
N ILE A 344 -13.66 11.68 -4.82
CA ILE A 344 -13.94 10.37 -5.43
C ILE A 344 -14.10 9.27 -4.37
N PHE A 345 -13.35 9.35 -3.25
CA PHE A 345 -13.43 8.39 -2.15
C PHE A 345 -14.30 8.89 -0.99
N HIS A 346 -15.20 9.86 -1.24
CA HIS A 346 -15.99 10.54 -0.21
C HIS A 346 -16.70 9.58 0.75
N GLU A 347 -17.33 8.55 0.20
CA GLU A 347 -18.05 7.51 0.95
C GLU A 347 -17.09 6.73 1.87
N GLN A 348 -15.98 6.23 1.30
CA GLN A 348 -15.02 5.44 2.06
C GLN A 348 -14.31 6.28 3.15
N TYR A 349 -14.06 7.56 2.91
CA TYR A 349 -13.58 8.49 3.93
C TYR A 349 -14.58 8.64 5.09
N ALA A 350 -15.87 8.81 4.79
CA ALA A 350 -16.90 8.96 5.82
C ALA A 350 -17.05 7.68 6.67
N GLU A 351 -17.15 6.53 6.01
CA GLU A 351 -17.27 5.21 6.65
C GLU A 351 -16.04 4.90 7.52
N TRP A 352 -14.84 5.14 7.01
CA TRP A 352 -13.59 4.91 7.75
C TRP A 352 -13.42 5.84 8.95
N LEU A 353 -13.81 7.12 8.82
CA LEU A 353 -13.76 8.06 9.94
C LEU A 353 -14.77 7.72 11.03
N VAL A 354 -16.00 7.37 10.66
CA VAL A 354 -17.03 6.89 11.61
C VAL A 354 -16.60 5.59 12.28
N GLY A 355 -16.13 4.60 11.50
CA GLY A 355 -15.61 3.33 12.03
C GLY A 355 -14.43 3.52 12.99
N ARG A 356 -13.59 4.54 12.78
CA ARG A 356 -12.52 4.90 13.73
C ARG A 356 -13.04 5.57 15.01
N ILE A 357 -14.08 6.38 14.92
CA ILE A 357 -14.75 6.99 16.08
C ILE A 357 -15.44 5.91 16.93
N THR A 358 -16.15 4.97 16.30
CA THR A 358 -16.88 3.89 16.98
C THR A 358 -15.99 2.74 17.46
N SER A 359 -14.74 2.66 16.98
CA SER A 359 -13.72 1.73 17.49
C SER A 359 -13.09 2.15 18.83
N ASP A 360 -13.28 3.40 19.28
CA ASP A 360 -12.80 3.87 20.58
C ASP A 360 -13.83 3.54 21.69
N GLU A 361 -13.42 2.78 22.72
CA GLU A 361 -14.30 2.32 23.80
C GLU A 361 -14.96 3.49 24.59
N GLU A 362 -14.33 4.67 24.63
CA GLU A 362 -14.85 5.84 25.36
C GLU A 362 -15.83 6.65 24.50
N LEU A 363 -15.48 6.95 23.24
CA LEU A 363 -16.39 7.64 22.32
C LEU A 363 -17.62 6.79 22.00
N LEU A 364 -17.46 5.50 21.70
CA LEU A 364 -18.58 4.58 21.48
C LEU A 364 -19.52 4.56 22.69
N GLY A 365 -18.93 4.44 23.89
CA GLY A 365 -19.68 4.44 25.13
C GLY A 365 -20.48 5.72 25.35
N ASP A 366 -20.05 6.88 24.83
CA ASP A 366 -20.82 8.12 24.91
C ASP A 366 -21.88 8.25 23.79
N ILE A 367 -21.58 7.78 22.58
CA ILE A 367 -22.53 7.69 21.47
C ILE A 367 -23.73 6.82 21.89
N GLU A 368 -23.50 5.65 22.49
CA GLU A 368 -24.55 4.73 23.00
C GLU A 368 -25.44 5.32 24.11
N LYS A 369 -25.02 6.41 24.77
CA LYS A 369 -25.78 7.09 25.83
C LYS A 369 -26.48 8.37 25.37
N SER A 370 -26.31 8.74 24.10
CA SER A 370 -26.82 10.01 23.57
C SER A 370 -28.17 9.80 22.86
N ASP A 371 -28.96 10.85 22.79
CA ASP A 371 -30.21 10.89 22.01
C ASP A 371 -30.02 11.65 20.69
N ALA A 372 -29.04 12.55 20.62
CA ALA A 372 -28.80 13.42 19.48
C ALA A 372 -27.31 13.58 19.13
N VAL A 373 -27.04 13.87 17.85
CA VAL A 373 -25.70 13.98 17.27
C VAL A 373 -25.56 15.14 16.29
N TRP A 374 -24.37 15.72 16.25
CA TRP A 374 -23.91 16.59 15.17
C TRP A 374 -22.40 16.39 14.94
N VAL A 375 -21.93 16.62 13.71
CA VAL A 375 -20.50 16.60 13.39
C VAL A 375 -20.14 17.89 12.66
N GLU A 376 -19.01 18.48 13.02
CA GLU A 376 -18.32 19.47 12.20
C GLU A 376 -17.00 18.89 11.71
N VAL A 377 -16.64 19.17 10.45
CA VAL A 377 -15.33 18.85 9.89
C VAL A 377 -14.72 20.14 9.36
N LYS A 378 -13.45 20.39 9.68
CA LYS A 378 -12.70 21.62 9.32
C LYS A 378 -11.32 21.26 8.79
N VAL A 379 -10.84 22.06 7.85
CA VAL A 379 -9.49 21.95 7.29
C VAL A 379 -8.55 22.88 8.06
N GLU A 380 -7.60 22.32 8.79
CA GLU A 380 -6.61 23.06 9.58
C GLU A 380 -5.23 22.95 8.94
N GLY A 381 -5.03 23.72 7.85
CA GLY A 381 -3.85 23.61 7.01
C GLY A 381 -3.90 22.32 6.18
N ASN A 382 -3.08 21.33 6.55
CA ASN A 382 -3.11 19.99 5.94
C ASN A 382 -3.94 19.00 6.78
N ASP A 383 -4.24 19.33 8.04
CA ASP A 383 -4.86 18.43 8.99
C ASP A 383 -6.39 18.49 8.87
N LEU A 384 -7.06 17.37 9.13
CA LEU A 384 -8.52 17.31 9.20
C LEU A 384 -8.96 17.30 10.66
N ALA A 385 -9.66 18.34 11.10
CA ALA A 385 -10.25 18.42 12.43
C ALA A 385 -11.71 17.97 12.38
N VAL A 386 -12.06 16.92 13.11
CA VAL A 386 -13.43 16.40 13.25
C VAL A 386 -13.91 16.66 14.67
N THR A 387 -15.00 17.42 14.81
CA THR A 387 -15.67 17.61 16.10
C THR A 387 -16.99 16.86 16.11
N LEU A 388 -17.10 15.83 16.96
CA LEU A 388 -18.34 15.12 17.25
C LEU A 388 -19.03 15.78 18.45
N TYR A 389 -20.28 16.17 18.27
CA TYR A 389 -21.14 16.73 19.32
C TYR A 389 -22.27 15.75 19.64
N LEU A 390 -22.53 15.59 20.93
CA LEU A 390 -23.50 14.62 21.47
C LEU A 390 -24.40 15.30 22.50
N GLY A 391 -25.69 14.95 22.50
CA GLY A 391 -26.69 15.47 23.43
C GLY A 391 -27.57 14.38 24.05
N GLU A 392 -27.91 14.54 25.33
CA GLU A 392 -28.82 13.68 26.11
C GLU A 392 -30.04 14.51 26.55
N HIS A 393 -31.25 14.06 26.23
CA HIS A 393 -32.52 14.76 26.51
C HIS A 393 -33.03 14.54 27.94
#